data_AF-A0A2E8DU57-F1
#
_entry.id   AF-A0A2E8DU57-F1
#
_cell.length_a   1.000
_cell.length_b   1.000
_cell.length_c   1.000
_cell.angle_alpha   90.00
_cell.angle_beta   90.00
_cell.angle_gamma   90.00
#
_symmetry.space_group_name_H-M   'P 1'
#
loop_
_entity.id
_entity.type
_entity.pdbx_description
1 polymer ?
#
loop_
_entity_poly.entity_id
_entity_poly.type
_entity_poly.pdbx_seq_one_letter_code
_entity_poly.pdbx_strand_id
1 'polypeptide(L)' 'MKAEGAILEALPNATFRVELENGHEVMAHISGKMRKYFIRIMPGDKVTVELSPYDLTRGRITYRIP' A
#
# COMPACT_ATOMS: atom_id res chain seq x y z
N MET A 1 -5.27 -8.70 7.80
CA MET A 1 -4.31 -8.21 8.82
C MET A 1 -3.89 -6.81 8.42
N LYS A 2 -3.78 -5.85 9.34
CA LYS A 2 -3.29 -4.50 9.02
C LYS A 2 -1.80 -4.44 9.31
N ALA A 3 -1.04 -3.88 8.40
CA ALA A 3 0.38 -3.68 8.53
C ALA A 3 0.73 -2.26 8.08
N GLU A 4 1.75 -1.69 8.70
CA GLU A 4 2.28 -0.39 8.34
C GLU A 4 3.49 -0.60 7.45
N GLY A 5 3.65 0.31 6.48
CA GLY A 5 4.75 0.26 5.55
C GLY A 5 4.96 1.58 4.83
N ALA A 6 6.09 1.69 4.15
CA ALA A 6 6.48 2.84 3.36
C ALA A 6 6.44 2.50 1.88
N ILE A 7 6.05 3.46 1.05
CA ILE A 7 5.97 3.24 -0.39
C ILE A 7 7.36 3.41 -1.00
N LEU A 8 7.84 2.37 -1.66
CA LEU A 8 9.11 2.39 -2.39
C LEU A 8 8.93 3.02 -3.77
N GLU A 9 7.97 2.50 -4.54
CA GLU A 9 7.80 2.88 -5.94
C GLU A 9 6.35 2.69 -6.40
N ALA A 10 5.94 3.51 -7.37
CA ALA A 10 4.66 3.39 -8.04
C ALA A 10 4.83 2.67 -9.38
N LEU A 11 4.12 1.55 -9.55
CA LEU A 11 4.14 0.74 -10.76
C LEU A 11 3.01 1.14 -11.73
N PRO A 12 3.18 0.92 -13.03
CA PRO A 12 2.08 1.04 -13.99
C PRO A 12 0.94 0.09 -13.58
N ASN A 13 -0.31 0.52 -13.76
CA ASN A 13 -1.57 -0.12 -13.28
C ASN A 13 -2.03 0.24 -11.86
N ALA A 14 -1.59 1.37 -11.29
CA ALA A 14 -2.00 1.83 -9.96
C ALA A 14 -1.73 0.80 -8.86
N THR A 15 -0.66 0.04 -9.05
CA THR A 15 -0.07 -0.84 -8.05
C THR A 15 1.13 -0.11 -7.47
N PHE A 16 1.35 -0.27 -6.17
CA PHE A 16 2.41 0.38 -5.44
C PHE A 16 3.21 -0.69 -4.73
N ARG A 17 4.53 -0.56 -4.76
CA ARG A 17 5.42 -1.39 -3.96
C ARG A 17 5.51 -0.76 -2.58
N VAL A 18 5.14 -1.53 -1.57
CA VAL A 18 5.20 -1.11 -0.18
C VAL A 18 6.20 -2.00 0.55
N GLU A 19 7.15 -1.38 1.22
CA GLU A 19 8.03 -2.04 2.16
C GLU A 19 7.36 -2.04 3.54
N LEU A 20 7.07 -3.23 4.05
CA LEU A 20 6.59 -3.40 5.41
C LEU A 20 7.73 -3.20 6.40
N GLU A 21 7.40 -2.80 7.63
CA GLU A 21 8.41 -2.66 8.70
C GLU A 21 9.16 -3.97 9.01
N ASN A 22 8.59 -5.11 8.62
CA ASN A 22 9.22 -6.42 8.73
C ASN A 22 10.31 -6.68 7.67
N GLY A 23 10.59 -5.73 6.77
CA GLY A 23 11.54 -5.87 5.65
C GLY A 23 11.00 -6.66 4.46
N HIS A 24 9.70 -6.92 4.42
CA HIS A 24 9.05 -7.61 3.31
C HIS A 24 8.46 -6.61 2.33
N GLU A 25 8.74 -6.81 1.05
CA GLU A 25 8.12 -6.05 -0.03
C GLU A 25 6.79 -6.68 -0.44
N VAL A 26 5.74 -5.85 -0.52
CA VAL A 26 4.41 -6.27 -0.93
C VAL A 26 3.89 -5.38 -2.05
N MET A 27 3.12 -5.98 -2.95
CA MET A 27 2.40 -5.26 -3.98
C MET A 27 1.01 -4.91 -3.46
N ALA A 28 0.74 -3.62 -3.31
CA ALA A 28 -0.54 -3.14 -2.84
C ALA A 28 -1.22 -2.25 -3.88
N HIS A 29 -2.54 -2.40 -4.01
CA HIS A 29 -3.35 -1.52 -4.83
C HIS A 29 -4.15 -0.58 -3.92
N ILE A 30 -4.46 0.61 -4.45
CA ILE A 30 -5.30 1.57 -3.74
C ILE A 30 -6.74 1.07 -3.62
N SER A 31 -7.34 1.25 -2.45
CA SER A 31 -8.77 1.00 -2.27
C SER A 31 -9.60 1.93 -3.17
N GLY A 32 -10.77 1.45 -3.61
CA GLY A 32 -11.69 2.25 -4.42
C GLY A 32 -12.11 3.55 -3.71
N LYS A 33 -12.14 3.55 -2.38
CA LYS A 33 -12.38 4.74 -1.56
C LYS A 33 -11.30 5.80 -1.80
N MET A 34 -10.03 5.42 -1.76
CA MET A 34 -8.91 6.34 -2.02
C MET A 34 -8.93 6.90 -3.44
N ARG A 35 -9.31 6.09 -4.44
CA ARG A 35 -9.53 6.56 -5.82
C ARG A 35 -10.62 7.63 -5.88
N LYS A 36 -11.75 7.41 -5.20
CA LYS A 36 -12.86 8.37 -5.16
C LYS A 36 -12.46 9.72 -4.53
N TYR A 37 -11.59 9.69 -3.51
CA TYR A 37 -11.09 10.89 -2.85
C TYR A 37 -9.84 11.49 -3.50
N PHE A 38 -9.40 10.97 -4.66
CA PHE A 38 -8.19 11.42 -5.35
C PHE A 38 -6.96 11.52 -4.43
N ILE A 39 -6.81 10.56 -3.49
CA ILE A 39 -5.65 10.51 -2.61
C ILE A 39 -4.43 10.23 -3.48
N ARG A 40 -3.57 11.24 -3.63
CA ARG A 40 -2.30 11.10 -4.34
C ARG A 40 -1.31 10.43 -3.41
N ILE A 41 -0.63 9.43 -3.94
CA ILE A 41 0.36 8.65 -3.24
C ILE A 41 1.70 8.84 -3.95
N MET A 42 2.74 9.15 -3.19
CA MET A 42 4.09 9.32 -3.70
C MET A 42 5.06 8.32 -3.05
N PRO A 43 6.16 7.95 -3.73
CA PRO A 43 7.28 7.26 -3.10
C PRO A 43 7.75 8.00 -1.83
N GLY A 44 7.98 7.25 -0.75
CA GLY A 44 8.33 7.76 0.57
C GLY A 44 7.15 7.97 1.52
N ASP A 45 5.90 7.90 1.03
CA ASP A 45 4.73 8.04 1.89
C ASP A 45 4.54 6.80 2.79
N LYS A 46 4.19 7.05 4.06
CA LYS A 46 3.75 5.99 4.97
C LYS A 46 2.29 5.67 4.76
N VAL A 47 1.99 4.38 4.65
CA VAL A 47 0.64 3.88 4.39
C VAL A 47 0.30 2.67 5.24
N THR A 48 -0.99 2.52 5.52
CA THR A 48 -1.53 1.32 6.15
C THR A 48 -2.06 0.38 5.08
N VAL A 49 -1.44 -0.80 5.00
CA VAL A 49 -1.78 -1.86 4.07
C VAL A 49 -2.54 -2.96 4.79
N GLU A 50 -3.63 -3.41 4.20
CA GLU A 50 -4.35 -4.58 4.65
C GLU A 50 -3.92 -5.78 3.81
N LEU A 51 -3.25 -6.75 4.45
CA LEU A 51 -2.78 -7.98 3.86
C LEU A 51 -3.87 -9.05 3.92
N SER A 52 -3.97 -9.82 2.84
CA SER A 52 -4.79 -11.03 2.79
C SER A 52 -4.14 -12.14 3.63
N PRO A 53 -4.92 -12.88 4.45
CA PRO A 53 -4.37 -13.95 5.29
C PRO A 53 -3.83 -15.15 4.49
N TYR A 54 -4.15 -15.23 3.19
CA TYR A 54 -3.72 -16.30 2.28
C TYR A 54 -2.47 -15.94 1.47
N ASP A 55 -2.20 -14.66 1.29
CA ASP A 55 -1.12 -14.17 0.45
C ASP A 55 -0.53 -12.90 1.05
N LEU A 56 0.62 -13.07 1.71
CA LEU A 56 1.35 -11.99 2.37
C LEU A 56 2.06 -11.07 1.37
N THR A 57 2.10 -11.41 0.08
CA THR A 57 2.74 -10.57 -0.96
C THR A 57 1.77 -9.54 -1.56
N ARG A 58 0.47 -9.71 -1.31
CA ARG A 58 -0.58 -8.85 -1.86
C ARG A 58 -1.33 -8.12 -0.76
N GLY A 59 -1.44 -6.81 -0.94
CA GLY A 59 -2.12 -5.94 0.01
C GLY A 59 -3.11 -4.97 -0.64
N ARG A 60 -3.89 -4.32 0.22
CA ARG A 60 -4.75 -3.20 -0.15
C ARG A 60 -4.40 -1.99 0.69
N ILE A 61 -4.10 -0.87 0.05
CA ILE A 61 -3.84 0.39 0.74
C ILE A 61 -5.19 0.96 1.20
N THR A 62 -5.33 1.11 2.51
CA THR A 62 -6.56 1.60 3.13
C THR A 62 -6.43 3.03 3.60
N TYR A 63 -5.24 3.44 4.04
CA TYR A 63 -5.00 4.75 4.61
C TYR A 63 -3.58 5.23 4.29
N ARG A 64 -3.44 6.54 4.09
CA ARG A 64 -2.15 7.23 4.02
C ARG A 64 -1.98 8.03 5.30
N ILE A 65 -0.86 7.85 5.97
CA ILE A 65 -0.53 8.58 7.19
C ILE A 65 0.01 9.97 6.76
N PRO A 66 -0.45 11.06 7.39
CA PRO A 66 0.04 12.41 7.11
C PRO A 66 1.49 12.63 7.54
#